data_AF-A0A4U8SGS5-F1
#
_entry.id   AF-A0A4U8SGS5-F1
#
_cell.length_a   1.000
_cell.length_b   1.000
_cell.length_c   1.000
_cell.angle_alpha   90.00
_cell.angle_beta   90.00
_cell.angle_gamma   90.00
#
_symmetry.space_group_name_H-M   'P 1'
#
loop_
_entity.id
_entity.type
_entity.pdbx_description
1 polymer ?
#
loop_
_entity_poly.entity_id
_entity_poly.type
_entity_poly.pdbx_seq_one_letter_code
_entity_poly.pdbx_strand_id
1 'polypeptide(L)'
;MIRVLFGMLCCALFVEASEYIFSYRVAVKNGILLSEKYYFSPAMVSAKMLDKVQSSYQSCEIVHDAKTEKEFIKAYQNEILACFFSWGVRLEDRSEVRNLQGKSITFLSIPPSRIKIEYASGIATIYAFIQNKKRAI
;
A
#
# COMPACT_ATOMS: atom_id res chain seq x y z
N MET A 1 -55.44 4.76 -10.29
CA MET A 1 -54.81 3.49 -9.89
C MET A 1 -53.30 3.65 -10.03
N ILE A 2 -52.65 4.11 -8.96
CA ILE A 2 -51.20 4.29 -8.85
C ILE A 2 -50.65 3.01 -8.21
N ARG A 3 -50.31 2.04 -9.07
CA ARG A 3 -49.67 0.75 -8.76
C ARG A 3 -48.94 0.44 -10.06
N VAL A 4 -47.63 0.63 -10.16
CA VAL A 4 -46.62 -0.27 -9.62
C VAL A 4 -45.41 0.55 -9.18
N LEU A 5 -45.00 0.30 -7.93
CA LEU A 5 -43.87 0.89 -7.26
C LEU A 5 -42.59 0.78 -8.09
N PHE A 6 -41.87 1.91 -8.13
CA PHE A 6 -40.41 2.00 -8.12
C PHE A 6 -39.83 0.93 -7.17
N GLY A 7 -39.52 -0.25 -7.71
CA GLY A 7 -39.08 -1.41 -6.94
C GLY A 7 -37.89 -2.04 -7.63
N MET A 8 -36.72 -1.40 -7.49
CA MET A 8 -35.35 -1.90 -7.67
C MET A 8 -34.43 -0.78 -8.19
N LEU A 9 -34.42 0.36 -7.49
CA LEU A 9 -33.20 1.18 -7.43
C LEU A 9 -32.40 0.72 -6.21
N CYS A 10 -32.12 -0.59 -6.14
CA CYS A 10 -31.15 -1.11 -5.20
C CYS A 10 -29.80 -0.63 -5.72
N CYS A 11 -29.29 0.40 -5.03
CA CYS A 11 -27.92 0.87 -5.03
C CYS A 11 -26.96 -0.28 -5.34
N ALA A 12 -26.56 -0.39 -6.60
CA ALA A 12 -25.27 -0.93 -6.93
C ALA A 12 -24.27 0.08 -6.35
N LEU A 13 -23.96 -0.08 -5.06
CA LEU A 13 -22.69 0.39 -4.53
C LEU A 13 -21.65 -0.36 -5.36
N PHE A 14 -21.20 0.29 -6.44
CA PHE A 14 -20.03 -0.15 -7.17
C PHE A 14 -18.89 -0.05 -6.17
N VAL A 15 -18.61 -1.19 -5.52
CA VAL A 15 -17.32 -1.37 -4.85
C VAL A 15 -16.32 -1.44 -5.99
N GLU A 16 -15.81 -0.28 -6.37
CA GLU A 16 -14.69 -0.18 -7.29
C GLU A 16 -13.45 -0.64 -6.51
N ALA A 17 -13.00 -1.84 -6.87
CA ALA A 17 -11.79 -2.42 -6.36
C ALA A 17 -10.72 -2.37 -7.45
N SER A 18 -9.60 -1.72 -7.14
CA SER A 18 -8.51 -1.54 -8.08
C SER A 18 -7.24 -2.22 -7.56
N GLU A 19 -6.54 -2.92 -8.46
CA GLU A 19 -5.32 -3.68 -8.16
C GLU A 19 -4.07 -2.94 -8.64
N TYR A 20 -3.06 -2.90 -7.79
CA TYR A 20 -1.81 -2.18 -8.01
C TYR A 20 -0.59 -2.99 -7.62
N ILE A 21 0.55 -2.62 -8.19
CA ILE A 21 1.87 -3.02 -7.72
C ILE A 21 2.50 -1.80 -7.05
N PHE A 22 2.91 -1.99 -5.80
CA PHE A 22 3.51 -0.97 -4.98
C PHE A 22 4.94 -1.35 -4.59
N SER A 23 5.88 -0.41 -4.68
CA SER A 23 7.21 -0.55 -4.08
C SER A 23 7.76 0.79 -3.63
N TYR A 24 8.62 0.74 -2.61
CA TYR A 24 9.24 1.92 -2.03
C TYR A 24 10.69 1.65 -1.72
N ARG A 25 11.55 2.65 -1.94
CA ARG A 25 12.95 2.59 -1.52
C ARG A 25 13.44 3.98 -1.15
N VAL A 26 14.02 4.08 0.03
CA VAL A 26 14.71 5.27 0.51
C VAL A 26 16.14 4.93 0.89
N ALA A 27 17.07 5.83 0.57
CA ALA A 27 18.48 5.73 0.92
C ALA A 27 18.88 7.00 1.68
N VAL A 28 19.43 6.82 2.87
CA VAL A 28 19.88 7.88 3.77
C VAL A 28 21.37 7.67 4.04
N LYS A 29 22.17 8.72 3.96
CA LYS A 29 23.59 8.69 4.29
C LYS A 29 23.89 9.72 5.35
N ASN A 30 24.39 9.27 6.50
CA ASN A 30 24.69 10.14 7.64
C ASN A 30 23.52 11.06 8.02
N GLY A 31 22.28 10.55 7.98
CA GLY A 31 21.06 11.33 8.22
C GLY A 31 20.58 12.20 7.05
N ILE A 32 21.31 12.27 5.94
CA ILE A 32 20.93 13.03 4.75
C ILE A 32 20.22 12.11 3.75
N LEU A 33 19.02 12.50 3.31
CA LEU A 33 18.29 11.81 2.25
C LEU A 33 19.05 11.88 0.93
N LEU A 34 19.49 10.74 0.40
CA LEU A 34 20.17 10.65 -0.89
C LEU A 34 19.19 10.43 -2.04
N SER A 35 18.22 9.55 -1.83
CA SER A 35 17.23 9.21 -2.83
C SER A 35 15.99 8.64 -2.18
N GLU A 36 14.84 8.99 -2.73
CA GLU A 36 13.57 8.38 -2.43
C GLU A 36 12.89 7.99 -3.74
N LYS A 37 12.38 6.76 -3.79
CA LYS A 37 11.68 6.22 -4.96
C LYS A 37 10.39 5.58 -4.49
N TYR A 38 9.29 6.12 -5.01
CA TYR A 38 7.94 5.62 -4.80
C TYR A 38 7.39 5.14 -6.15
N TYR A 39 7.04 3.86 -6.24
CA TYR A 39 6.47 3.28 -7.44
C TYR A 39 5.09 2.73 -7.14
N PHE A 40 4.13 3.21 -7.91
CA PHE A 40 2.74 2.78 -7.85
C PHE A 40 2.24 2.61 -9.28
N SER A 41 1.94 1.39 -9.68
CA SER A 41 1.51 1.08 -11.04
C SER A 41 0.28 0.19 -11.05
N PRO A 42 -0.72 0.44 -11.92
CA PRO A 42 -1.84 -0.47 -12.11
C PRO A 42 -1.37 -1.89 -12.46
N ALA A 43 -2.04 -2.91 -11.92
CA ALA A 43 -1.75 -4.28 -12.29
C ALA A 43 -2.34 -4.59 -13.68
N MET A 44 -1.52 -5.12 -14.60
CA MET A 44 -1.96 -5.44 -15.98
C MET A 44 -2.98 -6.59 -16.08
N VAL A 45 -3.04 -7.47 -15.07
CA VAL A 45 -3.96 -8.61 -15.03
C VAL A 45 -4.67 -8.59 -13.69
N SER A 46 -6.00 -8.45 -13.70
CA SER A 46 -6.83 -8.58 -12.51
C SER A 46 -6.64 -9.98 -11.95
N ALA A 47 -5.84 -10.10 -10.91
CA ALA A 47 -5.64 -11.35 -10.24
C ALA A 47 -6.69 -11.43 -9.15
N LYS A 48 -7.84 -12.04 -9.49
CA LYS A 48 -8.81 -12.65 -8.53
C LYS A 48 -8.15 -13.58 -7.48
N MET A 49 -6.82 -13.70 -7.49
CA MET A 49 -5.95 -14.23 -6.45
C MET A 49 -6.17 -13.57 -5.08
N LEU A 50 -6.48 -12.27 -5.02
CA LEU A 50 -6.81 -11.61 -3.75
C LEU A 50 -8.11 -12.15 -3.15
N ASP A 51 -9.09 -12.49 -3.98
CA ASP A 51 -10.37 -13.04 -3.53
C ASP A 51 -10.29 -14.54 -3.13
N LYS A 52 -9.20 -15.24 -3.46
CA LYS A 52 -9.07 -16.70 -3.29
C LYS A 52 -8.26 -17.16 -2.06
N VAL A 53 -7.58 -16.27 -1.34
CA VAL A 53 -6.65 -16.67 -0.27
C VAL A 53 -7.05 -16.02 1.05
N GLN A 54 -7.89 -16.70 1.82
CA GLN A 54 -8.67 -16.16 2.93
C GLN A 54 -7.88 -15.81 4.22
N SER A 55 -6.55 -15.92 4.27
CA SER A 55 -5.84 -15.92 5.58
C SER A 55 -4.47 -15.24 5.69
N SER A 56 -3.96 -14.52 4.69
CA SER A 56 -2.62 -13.92 4.76
C SER A 56 -2.48 -12.46 4.28
N TYR A 57 -3.59 -11.74 4.18
CA TYR A 57 -3.59 -10.32 3.83
C TYR A 57 -3.55 -9.45 5.09
N GLN A 58 -2.66 -8.48 5.13
CA GLN A 58 -2.76 -7.36 6.09
C GLN A 58 -3.59 -6.26 5.44
N SER A 59 -4.42 -5.58 6.23
CA SER A 59 -5.23 -4.46 5.77
C SER A 59 -5.05 -3.22 6.64
N CYS A 60 -5.29 -2.06 6.05
CA CYS A 60 -5.39 -0.78 6.75
C CYS A 60 -6.48 0.06 6.08
N GLU A 61 -7.04 0.98 6.86
CA GLU A 61 -8.07 1.91 6.40
C GLU A 61 -7.53 3.33 6.47
N ILE A 62 -7.79 4.10 5.43
CA ILE A 62 -7.42 5.52 5.34
C ILE A 62 -8.70 6.30 5.05
N VAL A 63 -9.07 7.19 5.96
CA VAL A 63 -10.13 8.17 5.72
C VAL A 63 -9.60 9.19 4.71
N HIS A 64 -10.35 9.42 3.63
CA HIS A 64 -9.95 10.33 2.56
C HIS A 64 -11.12 11.11 1.98
N ASP A 65 -10.79 12.25 1.39
CA ASP A 65 -11.68 13.13 0.64
C ASP A 65 -11.40 13.14 -0.88
N ALA A 66 -10.43 12.33 -1.33
CA ALA A 66 -10.05 12.23 -2.73
C ALA A 66 -11.23 11.83 -3.62
N LYS A 67 -11.39 12.52 -4.74
CA LYS A 67 -12.49 12.32 -5.70
C LYS A 67 -12.16 11.25 -6.75
N THR A 68 -10.88 10.94 -6.92
CA THR A 68 -10.41 9.93 -7.87
C THR A 68 -9.31 9.07 -7.24
N GLU A 69 -9.16 7.83 -7.70
CA GLU A 69 -8.08 6.95 -7.23
C GLU A 69 -6.69 7.56 -7.44
N LYS A 70 -6.48 8.23 -8.57
CA LYS A 70 -5.21 8.90 -8.89
C LYS A 70 -4.90 10.03 -7.90
N GLU A 71 -5.93 10.77 -7.49
CA GLU A 71 -5.81 11.80 -6.46
C GLU A 71 -5.48 11.18 -5.11
N PHE A 72 -6.15 10.10 -4.73
CA PHE A 72 -5.89 9.35 -3.49
C PHE A 72 -4.42 8.90 -3.42
N ILE A 73 -3.94 8.19 -4.44
CA ILE A 73 -2.56 7.66 -4.48
C ILE A 73 -1.51 8.77 -4.34
N LYS A 74 -1.79 9.96 -4.90
CA LYS A 74 -0.86 11.09 -4.87
C LYS A 74 -0.92 11.87 -3.55
N ALA A 75 -2.12 12.13 -3.04
CA ALA A 75 -2.31 12.98 -1.86
C ALA A 75 -2.06 12.23 -0.56
N TYR A 76 -2.36 10.93 -0.52
CA TYR A 76 -2.29 10.09 0.68
C TYR A 76 -1.06 9.18 0.70
N GLN A 77 0.03 9.60 0.04
CA GLN A 77 1.24 8.79 -0.11
C GLN A 77 1.85 8.37 1.24
N ASN A 78 1.85 9.28 2.21
CA ASN A 78 2.47 9.06 3.51
C ASN A 78 1.66 8.09 4.37
N GLU A 79 0.34 8.19 4.30
CA GLU A 79 -0.63 7.32 4.96
C GLU A 79 -0.53 5.90 4.39
N ILE A 80 -0.45 5.78 3.06
CA ILE A 80 -0.18 4.51 2.40
C ILE A 80 1.14 3.92 2.91
N LEU A 81 2.23 4.70 2.93
CA LEU A 81 3.53 4.25 3.43
C LEU A 81 3.48 3.80 4.90
N ALA A 82 2.76 4.53 5.74
CA ALA A 82 2.59 4.20 7.16
C ALA A 82 1.94 2.82 7.33
N CYS A 83 0.94 2.48 6.51
CA CYS A 83 0.35 1.15 6.52
C CYS A 83 1.39 0.06 6.26
N PHE A 84 2.19 0.19 5.20
CA PHE A 84 3.23 -0.81 4.92
C PHE A 84 4.34 -0.84 5.97
N PHE A 85 4.70 0.29 6.58
CA PHE A 85 5.66 0.31 7.69
C PHE A 85 5.14 -0.48 8.89
N SER A 86 3.85 -0.35 9.21
CA SER A 86 3.23 -1.13 10.29
C SER A 86 3.25 -2.63 10.03
N TRP A 87 3.19 -3.03 8.76
CA TRP A 87 3.20 -4.43 8.35
C TRP A 87 4.61 -5.04 8.25
N GLY A 88 5.64 -4.20 8.29
CA GLY A 88 7.05 -4.59 8.25
C GLY A 88 7.73 -4.29 6.91
N VAL A 89 8.96 -3.79 6.99
CA VAL A 89 9.79 -3.41 5.83
C VAL A 89 11.21 -3.92 5.94
N ARG A 90 11.91 -3.99 4.80
CA ARG A 90 13.32 -4.38 4.77
C ARG A 90 14.18 -3.18 5.11
N LEU A 91 14.89 -3.26 6.23
CA LEU A 91 15.90 -2.30 6.65
C LEU A 91 17.28 -2.93 6.46
N GLU A 92 18.14 -2.28 5.68
CA GLU A 92 19.56 -2.62 5.54
C GLU A 92 20.39 -1.41 5.97
N ASP A 93 21.16 -1.55 7.04
CA ASP A 93 22.12 -0.52 7.45
C ASP A 93 23.56 -0.96 7.15
N ARG A 94 24.31 -0.09 6.48
CA ARG A 94 25.73 -0.27 6.19
C ARG A 94 26.51 0.85 6.86
N SER A 95 27.00 0.54 8.06
CA SER A 95 27.76 1.47 8.88
C SER A 95 29.22 1.04 8.95
N GLU A 96 30.13 1.95 8.61
CA GLU A 96 31.59 1.78 8.69
C GLU A 96 32.20 2.88 9.57
N VAL A 97 33.16 2.51 10.42
CA VAL A 97 33.95 3.47 11.20
C VAL A 97 35.40 3.35 10.76
N ARG A 98 36.00 4.46 10.30
CA ARG A 98 37.45 4.55 10.01
C ARG A 98 38.00 5.85 10.57
N ASN A 99 39.13 5.78 11.28
CA ASN A 99 39.84 6.96 11.84
C ASN A 99 38.92 7.92 12.61
N LEU A 100 38.08 7.40 13.51
CA LEU A 100 37.07 8.17 14.28
C LEU A 100 35.99 8.88 13.44
N GLN A 101 35.95 8.66 12.12
CA GLN A 101 34.88 9.12 11.24
C GLN A 101 33.91 7.96 10.97
N GLY A 102 32.68 8.10 11.47
CA GLY A 102 31.58 7.21 11.14
C GLY A 102 30.95 7.58 9.80
N LYS A 103 30.75 6.59 8.94
CA LYS A 103 29.93 6.69 7.73
C LYS A 103 28.82 5.65 7.82
N SER A 104 27.58 6.09 7.78
CA SER A 104 26.41 5.22 7.75
C SER A 104 25.63 5.46 6.46
N ILE A 105 25.24 4.38 5.80
CA ILE A 105 24.27 4.37 4.71
C ILE A 105 23.17 3.40 5.08
N THR A 106 21.97 3.93 5.29
CA THR A 106 20.77 3.16 5.62
C THR A 106 19.86 3.10 4.40
N PHE A 107 19.43 1.89 4.05
CA PHE A 107 18.41 1.65 3.04
C PHE A 107 17.17 1.09 3.71
N LEU A 108 16.03 1.69 3.43
CA LEU A 108 14.74 1.15 3.79
C LEU A 108 13.98 0.86 2.51
N SER A 109 13.40 -0.34 2.41
CA SER A 109 12.71 -0.77 1.20
C SER A 109 11.48 -1.62 1.48
N ILE A 110 10.45 -1.37 0.68
CA ILE A 110 9.26 -2.19 0.54
C ILE A 110 9.42 -2.90 -0.80
N PRO A 111 9.59 -4.24 -0.83
CA PRO A 111 9.70 -4.97 -2.07
C PRO A 111 8.41 -4.80 -2.91
N PRO A 112 8.47 -4.99 -4.24
CA PRO A 112 7.28 -4.97 -5.07
C PRO A 112 6.20 -5.92 -4.57
N SER A 113 5.09 -5.35 -4.10
CA SER A 113 3.97 -6.04 -3.51
C SER A 113 2.70 -5.72 -4.28
N ARG A 114 1.86 -6.75 -4.48
CA ARG A 114 0.52 -6.54 -5.04
C ARG A 114 -0.43 -6.09 -3.94
N ILE A 115 -1.22 -5.07 -4.25
CA ILE A 115 -2.24 -4.54 -3.36
C ILE A 115 -3.57 -4.40 -4.08
N LYS A 116 -4.65 -4.51 -3.30
CA LYS A 116 -6.01 -4.16 -3.69
C LYS A 116 -6.43 -2.97 -2.84
N ILE A 117 -7.06 -1.99 -3.46
CA ILE A 117 -7.67 -0.87 -2.76
C ILE A 117 -9.16 -0.90 -3.05
N GLU A 118 -9.96 -0.92 -1.99
CA GLU A 118 -11.42 -0.83 -2.06
C GLU A 118 -11.84 0.54 -1.52
N TYR A 119 -12.67 1.25 -2.27
CA TYR A 119 -13.17 2.57 -1.89
C TYR A 119 -14.64 2.48 -1.48
N ALA A 120 -14.95 2.89 -0.25
CA ALA A 120 -16.32 2.91 0.26
C ALA A 120 -16.54 4.08 1.21
N SER A 121 -17.51 4.95 0.90
CA SER A 121 -18.00 6.01 1.80
C SER A 121 -16.91 6.94 2.39
N GLY A 122 -15.90 7.31 1.60
CA GLY A 122 -14.78 8.16 2.07
C GLY A 122 -13.69 7.41 2.84
N ILE A 123 -13.70 6.08 2.78
CA ILE A 123 -12.69 5.21 3.35
C ILE A 123 -12.06 4.40 2.21
N ALA A 124 -10.73 4.37 2.17
CA ALA A 124 -9.95 3.51 1.30
C ALA A 124 -9.35 2.39 2.15
N THR A 125 -9.75 1.16 1.86
CA THR A 125 -9.22 -0.04 2.52
C THR A 125 -8.16 -0.66 1.63
N ILE A 126 -6.92 -0.67 2.10
CA ILE A 126 -5.77 -1.23 1.39
C ILE A 126 -5.51 -2.63 1.92
N TYR A 127 -5.48 -3.61 1.02
CA TYR A 127 -5.11 -4.99 1.30
C TYR A 127 -3.78 -5.31 0.62
N ALA A 128 -2.82 -5.85 1.37
CA ALA A 128 -1.52 -6.26 0.82
C ALA A 128 -1.22 -7.73 1.09
N PHE A 129 -0.77 -8.44 0.05
CA PHE A 129 -0.24 -9.78 0.23
C PHE A 129 1.14 -9.69 0.87
N ILE A 130 1.28 -10.23 2.08
CA ILE A 130 2.57 -10.32 2.74
C ILE A 130 2.89 -11.79 2.89
N GLN A 131 3.89 -12.25 2.13
CA GLN A 131 4.46 -13.58 2.40
C GLN A 131 5.08 -13.53 3.79
N ASN A 132 4.38 -14.11 4.77
CA ASN A 132 4.96 -14.36 6.07
C ASN A 132 6.22 -15.20 5.87
N LYS A 133 7.39 -14.56 6.04
CA LYS A 133 8.64 -15.27 6.25
C LYS A 133 8.38 -16.15 7.47
N LYS A 134 8.44 -17.47 7.30
CA LYS A 134 8.37 -18.43 8.43
C LYS A 134 9.16 -17.82 9.59
N ARG A 135 8.53 -17.70 10.77
CA ARG A 135 9.24 -17.39 12.03
C ARG A 135 10.48 -18.27 12.05
N ALA A 136 11.65 -17.67 11.92
CA ALA A 136 12.88 -18.33 12.31
C ALA A 136 12.74 -18.52 13.82
N ILE A 137 12.57 -19.78 14.23
CA ILE A 137 12.69 -20.23 15.61
C ILE A 137 14.19 -20.25 15.94
#